data_AF-A0A094CXD0-F1
#
_entry.id   AF-A0A094CXD0-F1
#
_cell.length_a   1.000
_cell.length_b   1.000
_cell.length_c   1.000
_cell.angle_alpha   90.00
_cell.angle_beta   90.00
_cell.angle_gamma   90.00
#
_symmetry.space_group_name_H-M   'P 1'
#
loop_
_entity.id
_entity.type
_entity.pdbx_description
1 polymer ?
#
loop_
_entity_poly.entity_id
_entity_poly.type
_entity_poly.pdbx_seq_one_letter_code
_entity_poly.pdbx_strand_id
1 'polypeptide(L)'
;MVSPPAQLFKPEEMGMGLVLSSPDHVNLFMHDEEIISNFQSQVDLVNNHIRMLEEKLKVSGDECENLRFRLYECENTVLNERQGRTTFQRHFYVEQSRHSECLQSNHLLKSQHVHLKAEVDAACAFNAELRQEINQHEGIIRSLGSKISEYQEGALNLDPHWLGNREDSPTLGAAHNKNSAAHEPESGTESGIKASPNVATIMSPKSSKSDFPPCHKCLNMAPVLPQSTLTGYITWCHFGIYNMVPLTPFAYLGKQMEGKMQKTRLPSTSADATQWDKPARPAAIDIEVGRRGGSTVALDATAQAMQRAKKDPPANLTERIEQLTRENGGLRLQLAYHQKIRAAICQLRDDAQFAVDKMGNALVTFTAEEDKAAEDLQKALEVAPHT
;
A
#
# COMPACT_ATOMS: atom_id res chain seq x y z
N MET A 1 -15.84 -71.64 9.53
CA MET A 1 -16.50 -72.95 9.61
C MET A 1 -17.72 -72.89 8.72
N VAL A 2 -17.67 -73.57 7.57
CA VAL A 2 -18.72 -73.59 6.53
C VAL A 2 -19.51 -74.87 6.74
N SER A 3 -20.81 -74.76 7.02
CA SER A 3 -21.71 -75.91 7.14
C SER A 3 -21.88 -76.62 5.78
N PRO A 4 -22.04 -77.96 5.73
CA PRO A 4 -22.26 -78.66 4.49
C PRO A 4 -23.64 -78.32 3.90
N PRO A 5 -23.80 -78.28 2.57
CA PRO A 5 -25.08 -78.02 1.95
C PRO A 5 -25.99 -79.24 2.15
N ALA A 6 -27.18 -79.02 2.68
CA ALA A 6 -28.22 -80.03 2.80
C ALA A 6 -28.58 -80.54 1.39
N GLN A 7 -28.35 -81.83 1.17
CA GLN A 7 -28.74 -82.50 -0.06
C GLN A 7 -30.26 -82.63 -0.08
N LEU A 8 -30.89 -81.78 -0.89
CA LEU A 8 -32.30 -81.87 -1.22
C LEU A 8 -32.50 -83.10 -2.11
N PHE A 9 -32.95 -84.21 -1.53
CA PHE A 9 -33.31 -85.41 -2.27
C PHE A 9 -34.45 -85.09 -3.24
N LYS A 10 -34.27 -85.40 -4.52
CA LYS A 10 -35.33 -85.30 -5.53
C LYS A 10 -36.37 -86.40 -5.27
N PRO A 11 -37.67 -86.10 -5.19
CA PRO A 11 -38.71 -87.08 -4.86
C PRO A 11 -39.00 -88.09 -5.99
N GLU A 12 -38.36 -87.98 -7.15
CA GLU A 12 -38.75 -88.71 -8.38
C GLU A 12 -38.48 -90.23 -8.34
N GLU A 13 -37.72 -90.74 -7.37
CA GLU A 13 -37.37 -92.18 -7.30
C GLU A 13 -38.15 -93.01 -6.27
N MET A 14 -39.02 -92.41 -5.46
CA MET A 14 -39.99 -93.17 -4.65
C MET A 14 -41.33 -93.17 -5.38
N GLY A 15 -41.59 -94.25 -6.12
CA GLY A 15 -42.86 -94.54 -6.79
C GLY A 15 -44.04 -94.77 -5.84
N MET A 16 -44.28 -93.83 -4.93
CA MET A 16 -45.46 -93.71 -4.09
C MET A 16 -46.22 -92.47 -4.57
N GLY A 17 -46.84 -92.59 -5.75
CA GLY A 17 -47.91 -91.69 -6.12
C GLY A 17 -49.01 -91.84 -5.08
N LEU A 18 -49.11 -90.88 -4.17
CA LEU A 18 -50.26 -90.72 -3.28
C LEU A 18 -51.47 -90.48 -4.19
N VAL A 19 -52.14 -91.56 -4.57
CA VAL A 19 -53.41 -91.51 -5.30
C VAL A 19 -54.45 -90.98 -4.32
N LEU A 20 -54.72 -89.68 -4.40
CA LEU A 20 -55.83 -89.05 -3.68
C LEU A 20 -57.14 -89.65 -4.24
N SER A 21 -57.67 -90.65 -3.55
CA SER A 21 -58.79 -91.48 -4.02
C SER A 21 -60.16 -90.81 -3.92
N SER A 22 -60.22 -89.58 -3.42
CA SER A 22 -61.46 -88.80 -3.30
C SER A 22 -61.30 -87.42 -3.97
N PRO A 23 -62.26 -86.99 -4.81
CA PRO A 23 -62.32 -85.66 -5.41
C PRO A 23 -62.19 -84.50 -4.39
N ASP A 24 -62.60 -84.72 -3.15
CA ASP A 24 -62.57 -83.70 -2.09
C ASP A 24 -61.13 -83.37 -1.67
N HIS A 25 -60.22 -84.35 -1.66
CA HIS A 25 -58.82 -84.12 -1.34
C HIS A 25 -58.08 -83.33 -2.43
N VAL A 26 -58.46 -83.55 -3.70
CA VAL A 26 -57.91 -82.77 -4.83
C VAL A 26 -58.36 -81.32 -4.74
N ASN A 27 -59.65 -81.07 -4.44
CA ASN A 27 -60.15 -79.71 -4.24
C ASN A 27 -59.48 -78.99 -3.06
N LEU A 28 -59.23 -79.69 -1.95
CA LEU A 28 -58.50 -79.11 -0.82
C LEU A 28 -57.06 -78.73 -1.21
N PHE A 29 -56.38 -79.58 -1.98
CA PHE A 29 -55.01 -79.30 -2.43
C PHE A 29 -54.94 -78.13 -3.41
N MET A 30 -55.88 -78.04 -4.34
CA MET A 30 -55.99 -76.90 -5.27
C MET A 30 -56.30 -75.59 -4.53
N HIS A 31 -57.15 -75.64 -3.49
CA HIS A 31 -57.45 -74.50 -2.64
C HIS A 31 -56.23 -74.06 -1.82
N ASP A 32 -55.47 -75.01 -1.26
CA ASP A 32 -54.23 -74.70 -0.54
C ASP A 32 -53.16 -74.14 -1.49
N GLU A 33 -53.06 -74.64 -2.72
CA GLU A 33 -52.18 -74.08 -3.76
C GLU A 33 -52.59 -72.66 -4.13
N GLU A 34 -53.88 -72.39 -4.29
CA GLU A 34 -54.41 -71.03 -4.52
C GLU A 34 -54.09 -70.10 -3.35
N ILE A 35 -54.28 -70.55 -2.11
CA ILE A 35 -53.93 -69.80 -0.90
C ILE A 35 -52.43 -69.49 -0.88
N ILE A 36 -51.57 -70.48 -1.11
CA ILE A 36 -50.12 -70.32 -1.11
C ILE A 36 -49.70 -69.33 -2.21
N SER A 37 -50.26 -69.45 -3.41
CA SER A 37 -50.01 -68.54 -4.54
C SER A 37 -50.44 -67.11 -4.22
N ASN A 38 -51.59 -66.94 -3.56
CA ASN A 38 -52.07 -65.62 -3.12
C ASN A 38 -51.16 -65.01 -2.05
N PHE A 39 -50.71 -65.81 -1.08
CA PHE A 39 -49.76 -65.36 -0.06
C PHE A 39 -48.41 -64.98 -0.68
N GLN A 40 -47.89 -65.77 -1.61
CA GLN A 40 -46.65 -65.43 -2.33
C GLN A 40 -46.81 -64.14 -3.14
N SER A 41 -47.93 -63.97 -3.84
CA SER A 41 -48.23 -62.73 -4.57
C SER A 41 -48.28 -61.51 -3.64
N GLN A 42 -48.84 -61.66 -2.43
CA GLN A 42 -48.85 -60.60 -1.42
C GLN A 42 -47.44 -60.30 -0.87
N VAL A 43 -46.64 -61.34 -0.60
CA VAL A 43 -45.25 -61.19 -0.16
C VAL A 43 -44.41 -60.48 -1.23
N ASP A 44 -44.56 -60.84 -2.50
CA ASP A 44 -43.87 -60.20 -3.61
C ASP A 44 -44.29 -58.73 -3.79
N LEU A 45 -45.57 -58.42 -3.61
CA LEU A 45 -46.06 -57.04 -3.61
C LEU A 45 -45.44 -56.21 -2.48
N VAL A 46 -45.38 -56.77 -1.27
CA VAL A 46 -44.75 -56.12 -0.10
C VAL A 46 -43.26 -55.90 -0.34
N ASN A 47 -42.54 -56.91 -0.83
CA ASN A 47 -41.11 -56.81 -1.15
C ASN A 47 -40.83 -55.74 -2.21
N ASN A 48 -41.67 -55.64 -3.25
CA ASN A 48 -41.58 -54.57 -4.24
C ASN A 48 -41.81 -53.18 -3.61
N HIS A 49 -42.74 -53.07 -2.67
CA HIS A 49 -43.02 -51.82 -1.97
C HIS A 49 -41.85 -51.40 -1.06
N ILE A 50 -41.26 -52.35 -0.32
CA ILE A 50 -40.06 -52.13 0.51
C ILE A 50 -38.90 -51.61 -0.36
N ARG A 51 -38.62 -52.29 -1.49
CA ARG A 51 -37.55 -51.88 -2.41
C ARG A 51 -37.76 -50.45 -2.94
N MET A 52 -39.00 -50.09 -3.29
CA MET A 52 -39.33 -48.73 -3.73
C MET A 52 -39.09 -47.69 -2.63
N LEU A 53 -39.44 -48.01 -1.38
CA LEU A 53 -39.21 -47.13 -0.24
C LEU A 53 -37.71 -46.98 0.06
N GLU A 54 -36.91 -48.04 -0.05
CA GLU A 54 -35.45 -48.01 0.11
C GLU A 54 -34.78 -47.11 -0.94
N GLU A 55 -35.20 -47.21 -2.22
CA GLU A 55 -34.69 -46.33 -3.29
C GLU A 55 -35.04 -44.85 -3.03
N LYS A 56 -36.28 -44.55 -2.63
CA LYS A 56 -36.70 -43.19 -2.28
C LYS A 56 -35.91 -42.62 -1.10
N LEU A 57 -35.68 -43.45 -0.07
CA LEU A 57 -34.90 -43.05 1.11
C LEU A 57 -33.46 -42.71 0.70
N LYS A 58 -32.86 -43.52 -0.17
CA LYS A 58 -31.49 -43.30 -0.69
C LYS A 58 -31.37 -42.00 -1.49
N VAL A 59 -32.30 -41.74 -2.41
CA VAL A 59 -32.33 -40.47 -3.18
C VAL A 59 -32.44 -39.28 -2.24
N SER A 60 -33.31 -39.34 -1.22
CA SER A 60 -33.43 -38.25 -0.24
C SER A 60 -32.15 -38.03 0.58
N GLY A 61 -31.39 -39.10 0.86
CA GLY A 61 -30.10 -39.03 1.54
C GLY A 61 -29.04 -38.31 0.70
N ASP A 62 -28.94 -38.65 -0.59
CA ASP A 62 -28.00 -38.02 -1.53
C ASP A 62 -28.34 -36.53 -1.76
N GLU A 63 -29.62 -36.19 -1.85
CA GLU A 63 -30.08 -34.79 -1.92
C GLU A 63 -29.75 -34.01 -0.65
N CYS A 64 -29.87 -34.64 0.53
CA CYS A 64 -29.52 -34.04 1.81
C CYS A 64 -28.01 -33.72 1.90
N GLU A 65 -27.15 -34.66 1.51
CA GLU A 65 -25.69 -34.44 1.46
C GLU A 65 -25.30 -33.36 0.44
N ASN A 66 -25.95 -33.32 -0.73
CA ASN A 66 -25.74 -32.24 -1.70
C ASN A 66 -26.11 -30.87 -1.12
N LEU A 67 -27.26 -30.78 -0.44
CA LEU A 67 -27.69 -29.54 0.21
C LEU A 67 -26.71 -29.10 1.30
N ARG A 68 -26.20 -30.05 2.09
CA ARG A 68 -25.20 -29.81 3.13
C ARG A 68 -23.88 -29.28 2.56
N PHE A 69 -23.42 -29.87 1.46
CA PHE A 69 -22.23 -29.40 0.74
C PHE A 69 -22.42 -27.97 0.23
N ARG A 70 -23.56 -27.67 -0.41
CA ARG A 70 -23.87 -26.31 -0.88
C ARG A 70 -23.97 -25.29 0.25
N LEU A 71 -24.51 -25.67 1.40
CA LEU A 71 -24.54 -24.82 2.60
C LEU A 71 -23.12 -24.50 3.10
N TYR A 72 -22.25 -25.51 3.15
CA TYR A 72 -20.85 -25.32 3.53
C TYR A 72 -20.09 -24.41 2.57
N GLU A 73 -20.26 -24.57 1.25
CA GLU A 73 -19.67 -23.67 0.25
C GLU A 73 -20.20 -22.23 0.38
N CYS A 74 -21.51 -22.08 0.65
CA CYS A 74 -22.12 -20.79 0.89
C CYS A 74 -21.54 -20.11 2.14
N GLU A 75 -21.40 -20.84 3.25
CA GLU A 75 -20.79 -20.34 4.48
C GLU A 75 -19.33 -19.91 4.28
N ASN A 76 -18.53 -20.73 3.59
CA ASN A 76 -17.15 -20.38 3.24
C ASN A 76 -17.09 -19.12 2.37
N THR A 77 -18.01 -18.96 1.43
CA THR A 77 -18.09 -17.77 0.57
C THR A 77 -18.39 -16.52 1.40
N VAL A 78 -19.36 -16.60 2.33
CA VAL A 78 -19.71 -15.51 3.24
C VAL A 78 -18.54 -15.16 4.16
N LEU A 79 -17.83 -16.14 4.70
CA LEU A 79 -16.65 -15.92 5.54
C LEU A 79 -15.53 -15.21 4.77
N ASN A 80 -15.24 -15.66 3.54
CA ASN A 80 -14.24 -15.04 2.68
C ASN A 80 -14.61 -13.60 2.32
N GLU A 81 -15.88 -13.35 2.00
CA GLU A 81 -16.37 -11.99 1.73
C GLU A 81 -16.20 -11.09 2.96
N ARG A 82 -16.58 -11.59 4.14
CA ARG A 82 -16.48 -10.86 5.40
C ARG A 82 -15.03 -10.54 5.77
N GLN A 83 -14.12 -11.49 5.55
CA GLN A 83 -12.68 -11.28 5.71
C GLN A 83 -12.16 -10.25 4.70
N GLY A 84 -12.56 -10.35 3.43
CA GLY A 84 -12.20 -9.39 2.38
C GLY A 84 -12.62 -7.96 2.72
N ARG A 85 -13.86 -7.76 3.19
CA ARG A 85 -14.36 -6.45 3.65
C ARG A 85 -13.55 -5.90 4.82
N THR A 86 -13.20 -6.76 5.79
CA THR A 86 -12.39 -6.35 6.95
C THR A 86 -10.99 -5.93 6.53
N THR A 87 -10.34 -6.69 5.64
CA THR A 87 -9.03 -6.34 5.09
C THR A 87 -9.09 -5.02 4.32
N PHE A 88 -10.11 -4.84 3.48
CA PHE A 88 -10.31 -3.60 2.73
C PHE A 88 -10.49 -2.39 3.64
N GLN A 89 -11.32 -2.49 4.69
CA GLN A 89 -11.51 -1.42 5.66
C GLN A 89 -10.20 -1.04 6.37
N ARG A 90 -9.38 -2.03 6.75
CA ARG A 90 -8.06 -1.78 7.35
C ARG A 90 -7.15 -1.03 6.39
N HIS A 91 -7.08 -1.47 5.13
CA HIS A 91 -6.26 -0.81 4.12
C HIS A 91 -6.73 0.63 3.85
N PHE A 92 -8.04 0.83 3.73
CA PHE A 92 -8.63 2.15 3.54
C PHE A 92 -8.26 3.12 4.68
N TYR A 93 -8.30 2.64 5.92
CA TYR A 93 -7.96 3.45 7.08
C TYR A 93 -6.46 3.83 7.14
N VAL A 94 -5.57 2.90 6.78
CA VAL A 94 -4.12 3.18 6.67
C VAL A 94 -3.87 4.23 5.59
N GLU A 95 -4.51 4.13 4.43
CA GLU A 95 -4.35 5.09 3.35
C GLU A 95 -4.91 6.47 3.71
N GLN A 96 -6.04 6.54 4.41
CA GLN A 96 -6.56 7.80 4.94
C GLN A 96 -5.57 8.47 5.91
N SER A 97 -4.90 7.67 6.75
CA SER A 97 -3.90 8.17 7.70
C SER A 97 -2.66 8.71 6.97
N ARG A 98 -2.15 7.96 5.98
CA ARG A 98 -1.03 8.39 5.12
C ARG A 98 -1.35 9.67 4.35
N HIS A 99 -2.56 9.79 3.81
CA HIS A 99 -2.99 10.99 3.13
C HIS A 99 -3.02 12.21 4.08
N SER A 100 -3.47 12.02 5.33
CA SER A 100 -3.43 13.07 6.34
C SER A 100 -2.01 13.51 6.68
N GLU A 101 -1.07 12.57 6.85
CA GLU A 101 0.35 12.86 7.08
C GLU A 101 0.98 13.60 5.90
N CYS A 102 0.68 13.17 4.67
CA CYS A 102 1.14 13.83 3.44
C CYS A 102 0.64 15.27 3.35
N LEU A 103 -0.63 15.53 3.67
CA LEU A 103 -1.21 16.87 3.71
C LEU A 103 -0.51 17.77 4.73
N GLN A 104 -0.22 17.26 5.93
CA GLN A 104 0.52 18.00 6.95
C GLN A 104 1.94 18.34 6.49
N SER A 105 2.64 17.38 5.90
CA SER A 105 3.98 17.59 5.33
C SER A 105 3.96 18.62 4.20
N ASN A 106 2.96 18.57 3.32
CA ASN A 106 2.78 19.54 2.25
C ASN A 106 2.55 20.96 2.79
N HIS A 107 1.73 21.09 3.83
CA HIS A 107 1.51 22.38 4.49
C HIS A 107 2.79 22.93 5.13
N LEU A 108 3.58 22.07 5.79
CA LEU A 108 4.87 22.46 6.35
C LEU A 108 5.84 22.92 5.25
N LEU A 109 5.95 22.18 4.15
CA LEU A 109 6.83 22.52 3.04
C LEU A 109 6.42 23.83 2.37
N LYS A 110 5.11 24.10 2.23
CA LYS A 110 4.60 25.38 1.73
C LYS A 110 4.97 26.54 2.65
N SER A 111 4.85 26.35 3.96
CA SER A 111 5.27 27.35 4.95
C SER A 111 6.77 27.65 4.85
N GLN A 112 7.60 26.60 4.78
CA GLN A 112 9.05 26.73 4.60
C GLN A 112 9.42 27.43 3.29
N HIS A 113 8.71 27.13 2.19
CA HIS A 113 8.93 27.79 0.91
C HIS A 113 8.65 29.29 0.97
N VAL A 114 7.55 29.70 1.63
CA VAL A 114 7.23 31.12 1.84
C VAL A 114 8.33 31.82 2.65
N HIS A 115 8.84 31.17 3.69
CA HIS A 115 9.94 31.70 4.50
C HIS A 115 11.24 31.88 3.70
N LEU A 116 11.69 30.82 3.02
CA LEU A 116 12.88 30.85 2.17
C LEU A 116 12.77 31.90 1.07
N LYS A 117 11.58 32.05 0.49
CA LYS A 117 11.33 33.10 -0.51
C LYS A 117 11.55 34.49 0.07
N ALA A 118 11.02 34.75 1.27
CA ALA A 118 11.23 36.03 1.95
C ALA A 118 12.70 36.30 2.28
N GLU A 119 13.46 35.27 2.68
CA GLU A 119 14.91 35.40 2.91
C GLU A 119 15.69 35.71 1.63
N VAL A 120 15.34 35.04 0.52
CA VAL A 120 15.94 35.31 -0.79
C VAL A 120 15.62 36.73 -1.25
N ASP A 121 14.37 37.17 -1.12
CA ASP A 121 13.95 38.53 -1.48
C ASP A 121 14.71 39.57 -0.63
N ALA A 122 14.89 39.32 0.67
CA ALA A 122 15.69 40.18 1.55
C ALA A 122 17.19 40.21 1.15
N ALA A 123 17.77 39.06 0.81
CA ALA A 123 19.15 38.98 0.34
C ALA A 123 19.35 39.69 -1.02
N CYS A 124 18.36 39.60 -1.91
CA CYS A 124 18.35 40.34 -3.17
C CYS A 124 18.28 41.86 -2.94
N ALA A 125 17.45 42.32 -2.02
CA ALA A 125 17.38 43.74 -1.63
C ALA A 125 18.71 44.24 -1.07
N PHE A 126 19.31 43.50 -0.14
CA PHE A 126 20.62 43.83 0.42
C PHE A 126 21.73 43.87 -0.66
N ASN A 127 21.75 42.91 -1.58
CA ASN A 127 22.69 42.92 -2.70
C ASN A 127 22.50 44.13 -3.63
N ALA A 128 21.27 44.62 -3.80
CA ALA A 128 21.00 45.83 -4.57
C ALA A 128 21.57 47.08 -3.86
N GLU A 129 21.42 47.17 -2.54
CA GLU A 129 22.01 48.24 -1.71
C GLU A 129 23.55 48.25 -1.80
N LEU A 130 24.19 47.07 -1.67
CA LEU A 130 25.64 46.95 -1.81
C LEU A 130 26.14 47.41 -3.20
N ARG A 131 25.41 47.06 -4.26
CA ARG A 131 25.75 47.53 -5.62
C ARG A 131 25.63 49.04 -5.74
N GLN A 132 24.62 49.63 -5.10
CA GLN A 132 24.46 51.08 -5.07
C GLN A 132 25.63 51.75 -4.34
N GLU A 133 26.06 51.21 -3.21
CA GLU A 133 27.21 51.71 -2.44
C GLU A 133 28.53 51.60 -3.22
N ILE A 134 28.78 50.47 -3.89
CA ILE A 134 29.93 50.30 -4.79
C ILE A 134 29.94 51.37 -5.87
N ASN A 135 28.81 51.60 -6.54
CA ASN A 135 28.70 52.63 -7.57
C ASN A 135 28.96 54.04 -7.03
N GLN A 136 28.52 54.34 -5.80
CA GLN A 136 28.82 55.62 -5.13
C GLN A 136 30.33 55.77 -4.88
N HIS A 137 30.97 54.73 -4.33
CA HIS A 137 32.42 54.73 -4.10
C HIS A 137 33.22 54.88 -5.40
N GLU A 138 32.83 54.18 -6.48
CA GLU A 138 33.43 54.37 -7.81
C GLU A 138 33.29 55.80 -8.33
N GLY A 139 32.15 56.46 -8.05
CA GLY A 139 31.96 57.87 -8.38
C GLY A 139 32.92 58.79 -7.63
N ILE A 140 33.10 58.57 -6.32
CA ILE A 140 34.04 59.33 -5.48
C ILE A 140 35.48 59.12 -5.96
N ILE A 141 35.88 57.86 -6.21
CA ILE A 141 37.22 57.52 -6.70
C ILE A 141 37.50 58.22 -8.03
N ARG A 142 36.55 58.18 -8.98
CA ARG A 142 36.69 58.90 -10.26
C ARG A 142 36.85 60.40 -10.06
N SER A 143 36.05 61.02 -9.20
CA SER A 143 36.15 62.47 -8.90
C SER A 143 37.50 62.84 -8.27
N LEU A 144 38.00 62.03 -7.34
CA LEU A 144 39.33 62.23 -6.75
C LEU A 144 40.43 62.06 -7.82
N GLY A 145 40.31 61.05 -8.69
CA GLY A 145 41.21 60.84 -9.82
C GLY A 145 41.30 62.08 -10.72
N SER A 146 40.15 62.65 -11.12
CA SER A 146 40.11 63.88 -11.92
C SER A 146 40.79 65.06 -11.22
N LYS A 147 40.52 65.28 -9.93
CA LYS A 147 41.17 66.35 -9.16
C LYS A 147 42.70 66.18 -9.09
N ILE A 148 43.18 64.94 -8.92
CA ILE A 148 44.61 64.66 -8.91
C ILE A 148 45.22 65.00 -10.27
N SER A 149 44.57 64.62 -11.38
CA SER A 149 45.02 64.98 -12.73
C SER A 149 45.06 66.50 -12.94
N GLU A 150 44.03 67.24 -12.51
CA GLU A 150 44.01 68.71 -12.55
C GLU A 150 45.19 69.33 -11.79
N TYR A 151 45.49 68.83 -10.58
CA TYR A 151 46.63 69.30 -9.80
C TYR A 151 47.98 68.96 -10.47
N GLN A 152 48.09 67.79 -11.10
CA GLN A 152 49.29 67.38 -11.84
C GLN A 152 49.52 68.27 -13.07
N GLU A 153 48.48 68.57 -13.85
CA GLU A 153 48.58 69.50 -14.98
C GLU A 153 48.91 70.93 -14.52
N GLY A 154 48.29 71.40 -13.44
CA GLY A 154 48.62 72.69 -12.83
C GLY A 154 50.07 72.78 -12.35
N ALA A 155 50.61 71.69 -11.79
CA ALA A 155 52.01 71.58 -11.37
C ALA A 155 52.97 71.62 -12.57
N LEU A 156 52.61 71.01 -13.71
CA LEU A 156 53.43 71.03 -14.93
C LEU A 156 53.45 72.42 -15.61
N ASN A 157 52.40 73.21 -15.43
CA ASN A 157 52.29 74.57 -15.98
C ASN A 157 52.94 75.66 -15.11
N LEU A 158 53.42 75.31 -13.91
CA LEU A 158 54.24 76.19 -13.09
C LEU A 158 55.68 76.18 -13.62
N ASP A 159 56.03 77.22 -14.38
CA ASP A 159 57.38 77.45 -14.91
C ASP A 159 58.42 77.41 -13.77
N PRO A 160 59.56 76.69 -13.88
CA PRO A 160 60.53 76.56 -12.80
C PRO A 160 61.36 77.84 -12.62
N HIS A 161 60.72 78.94 -12.23
CA HIS A 161 61.40 80.17 -11.81
C HIS A 161 62.22 79.95 -10.52
N TRP A 162 62.01 78.84 -9.78
CA TRP A 162 62.70 78.58 -8.51
C TRP A 162 63.96 77.69 -8.62
N LEU A 163 64.36 77.25 -9.82
CA LEU A 163 65.70 76.68 -10.05
C LEU A 163 66.73 77.79 -10.31
N GLY A 164 66.73 78.82 -9.46
CA GLY A 164 67.82 79.76 -9.33
C GLY A 164 68.91 79.15 -8.46
N ASN A 165 70.02 78.74 -9.09
CA ASN A 165 71.36 78.54 -8.54
C ASN A 165 71.46 78.45 -7.01
N ARG A 166 71.54 77.22 -6.49
CA ARG A 166 72.04 76.99 -5.14
C ARG A 166 72.97 75.78 -5.13
N GLU A 167 74.19 76.01 -5.60
CA GLU A 167 75.34 75.31 -5.06
C GLU A 167 75.40 75.64 -3.57
N ASP A 168 75.05 74.67 -2.73
CA ASP A 168 75.56 74.50 -1.36
C ASP A 168 74.87 73.29 -0.73
N SER A 169 75.54 72.14 -0.86
CA SER A 169 75.30 70.95 -0.06
C SER A 169 75.56 71.21 1.43
N PRO A 170 74.70 70.71 2.33
CA PRO A 170 75.16 70.25 3.63
C PRO A 170 74.84 68.77 3.81
N THR A 171 75.92 68.03 4.00
CA THR A 171 75.99 66.67 4.52
C THR A 171 75.33 66.60 5.90
N LEU A 172 74.19 65.91 6.00
CA LEU A 172 73.60 65.37 7.23
C LEU A 172 73.28 63.92 6.90
N GLY A 173 74.00 62.92 7.40
CA GLY A 173 74.11 62.62 8.83
C GLY A 173 73.51 61.23 9.00
N ALA A 174 74.34 60.21 8.87
CA ALA A 174 73.97 58.80 9.00
C ALA A 174 73.42 58.53 10.42
N ALA A 175 72.18 58.06 10.52
CA ALA A 175 71.68 57.39 11.71
C ALA A 175 71.15 56.02 11.30
N HIS A 176 72.00 55.01 11.56
CA HIS A 176 71.62 53.62 11.68
C HIS A 176 70.43 53.48 12.63
N ASN A 177 69.39 52.75 12.24
CA ASN A 177 68.75 51.85 13.19
C ASN A 177 68.42 50.52 12.51
N LYS A 178 69.17 49.51 12.94
CA LYS A 178 68.92 48.09 12.70
C LYS A 178 67.70 47.71 13.54
N ASN A 179 66.76 46.98 12.96
CA ASN A 179 66.10 45.85 13.63
C ASN A 179 65.48 44.96 12.57
N SER A 180 66.28 43.97 12.18
CA SER A 180 65.84 42.76 11.53
C SER A 180 65.12 41.88 12.56
N ALA A 181 63.95 41.36 12.22
CA ALA A 181 63.48 40.08 12.73
C ALA A 181 62.55 39.46 11.70
N ALA A 182 63.14 38.59 10.88
CA ALA A 182 62.41 37.55 10.19
C ALA A 182 61.88 36.56 11.22
N HIS A 183 60.65 36.07 11.04
CA HIS A 183 60.29 34.73 11.48
C HIS A 183 59.24 34.16 10.52
N GLU A 184 59.66 33.10 9.85
CA GLU A 184 58.88 32.17 9.05
C GLU A 184 57.90 31.34 9.91
N PRO A 185 56.94 30.64 9.28
CA PRO A 185 55.83 29.97 9.94
C PRO A 185 56.17 28.52 10.31
N GLU A 186 55.67 28.03 11.45
CA GLU A 186 55.65 26.60 11.74
C GLU A 186 54.25 26.09 12.11
N SER A 187 53.92 24.99 11.43
CA SER A 187 52.86 24.02 11.63
C SER A 187 52.99 23.24 12.93
N GLY A 188 51.88 22.71 13.49
CA GLY A 188 51.94 21.53 14.36
C GLY A 188 50.85 21.41 15.44
N THR A 189 49.86 20.60 15.09
CA THR A 189 48.97 19.67 15.83
C THR A 189 49.14 19.38 17.35
N GLU A 190 48.01 18.89 17.92
CA GLU A 190 47.77 18.10 19.15
C GLU A 190 47.51 18.86 20.47
N SER A 191 46.28 18.85 21.00
CA SER A 191 45.56 17.82 21.79
C SER A 191 45.70 18.06 23.31
N GLY A 192 44.57 18.12 24.03
CA GLY A 192 44.57 18.33 25.48
C GLY A 192 43.20 18.59 26.08
N ILE A 193 42.41 17.52 26.21
CA ILE A 193 41.13 17.49 26.94
C ILE A 193 41.36 17.76 28.43
N LYS A 194 40.58 18.67 29.03
CA LYS A 194 40.18 18.57 30.44
C LYS A 194 38.82 19.23 30.67
N ALA A 195 37.92 18.46 31.26
CA ALA A 195 36.53 18.81 31.48
C ALA A 195 36.25 19.34 32.90
N SER A 196 35.24 20.23 32.96
CA SER A 196 34.25 20.45 34.04
C SER A 196 34.63 21.22 35.34
N PRO A 197 33.63 21.74 36.11
CA PRO A 197 32.38 22.43 35.72
C PRO A 197 32.01 23.64 36.64
N ASN A 198 30.85 24.25 36.37
CA ASN A 198 30.02 25.14 37.21
C ASN A 198 30.36 26.64 37.28
N VAL A 199 29.43 27.49 36.82
CA VAL A 199 28.44 28.22 37.64
C VAL A 199 27.72 29.24 36.74
N ALA A 200 26.39 29.24 36.79
CA ALA A 200 25.52 30.21 36.13
C ALA A 200 25.69 31.62 36.70
N THR A 201 25.62 32.67 35.88
CA THR A 201 24.89 33.93 36.16
C THR A 201 24.79 34.80 34.90
N ILE A 202 23.53 35.13 34.61
CA ILE A 202 22.92 36.25 33.85
C ILE A 202 23.84 37.47 33.70
N MET A 203 24.00 38.00 32.47
CA MET A 203 23.89 39.43 32.10
C MET A 203 23.95 39.58 30.56
N SER A 204 23.01 40.33 29.98
CA SER A 204 23.15 40.86 28.61
C SER A 204 24.36 41.80 28.50
N PRO A 205 24.94 41.95 27.31
CA PRO A 205 24.93 43.30 26.73
C PRO A 205 24.78 43.37 25.20
N LYS A 206 24.44 44.58 24.79
CA LYS A 206 24.40 45.12 23.42
C LYS A 206 25.70 44.91 22.63
N SER A 207 25.55 45.11 21.32
CA SER A 207 26.52 45.55 20.31
C SER A 207 27.04 44.50 19.33
N SER A 208 26.59 44.68 18.08
CA SER A 208 27.36 44.63 16.84
C SER A 208 28.74 43.97 16.90
N LYS A 209 28.89 42.86 16.17
CA LYS A 209 30.02 42.64 15.27
C LYS A 209 29.63 41.57 14.25
N SER A 210 29.74 41.98 12.99
CA SER A 210 29.66 41.18 11.78
C SER A 210 30.85 40.23 11.71
N ASP A 211 30.57 38.93 11.56
CA ASP A 211 31.55 37.97 11.05
C ASP A 211 30.93 37.21 9.87
N PHE A 212 31.47 37.46 8.68
CA PHE A 212 31.25 36.67 7.47
C PHE A 212 32.04 35.35 7.56
N PRO A 213 31.53 34.28 6.91
CA PRO A 213 32.39 33.38 6.15
C PRO A 213 31.91 33.17 4.70
N PRO A 214 32.77 32.60 3.82
CA PRO A 214 32.74 32.89 2.39
C PRO A 214 31.79 31.99 1.60
N CYS A 215 31.03 32.61 0.70
CA CYS A 215 30.32 31.93 -0.38
C CYS A 215 31.31 31.46 -1.45
N HIS A 216 31.57 30.16 -1.53
CA HIS A 216 31.99 29.52 -2.77
C HIS A 216 30.83 28.66 -3.28
N LYS A 217 30.61 28.74 -4.60
CA LYS A 217 29.67 27.98 -5.46
C LYS A 217 28.31 28.65 -5.69
N CYS A 218 28.30 29.57 -6.66
CA CYS A 218 27.17 29.79 -7.55
C CYS A 218 27.64 29.54 -8.98
N LEU A 219 27.40 28.34 -9.50
CA LEU A 219 27.31 28.06 -10.94
C LEU A 219 26.35 26.86 -11.09
N ASN A 220 25.42 27.01 -12.05
CA ASN A 220 24.39 26.08 -12.51
C ASN A 220 23.06 26.07 -11.76
N MET A 221 22.14 26.92 -12.23
CA MET A 221 20.70 26.78 -12.04
C MET A 221 20.03 26.76 -13.43
N ALA A 222 19.78 25.54 -13.92
CA ALA A 222 18.71 25.24 -14.87
C ALA A 222 17.74 24.27 -14.15
N PRO A 223 16.43 24.33 -14.37
CA PRO A 223 15.47 23.59 -13.57
C PRO A 223 15.41 22.13 -14.04
N VAL A 224 16.25 21.29 -13.47
CA VAL A 224 16.10 19.83 -13.58
C VAL A 224 15.13 19.40 -12.49
N LEU A 225 13.91 19.04 -12.88
CA LEU A 225 13.00 18.28 -12.02
C LEU A 225 13.76 17.02 -11.53
N PRO A 226 13.80 16.75 -10.22
CA PRO A 226 14.57 15.62 -9.71
C PRO A 226 14.01 14.32 -10.31
N GLN A 227 14.86 13.55 -11.00
CA GLN A 227 14.50 12.20 -11.48
C GLN A 227 13.91 11.34 -10.36
N SER A 228 14.28 11.58 -9.09
CA SER A 228 13.72 10.90 -7.92
C SER A 228 12.21 11.09 -7.74
N THR A 229 11.63 12.19 -8.19
CA THR A 229 10.17 12.44 -8.10
C THR A 229 9.41 11.68 -9.18
N LEU A 230 9.98 11.57 -10.39
CA LEU A 230 9.39 10.81 -11.49
C LEU A 230 9.49 9.29 -11.24
N THR A 231 10.66 8.82 -10.78
CA THR A 231 10.87 7.41 -10.44
C THR A 231 10.01 6.99 -9.25
N GLY A 232 9.81 7.86 -8.26
CA GLY A 232 8.89 7.60 -7.15
C GLY A 232 7.44 7.42 -7.61
N TYR A 233 6.97 8.25 -8.55
CA TYR A 233 5.61 8.17 -9.09
C TYR A 233 5.40 6.93 -9.96
N ILE A 234 6.37 6.59 -10.82
CA ILE A 234 6.33 5.40 -11.69
C ILE A 234 6.39 4.10 -10.86
N THR A 235 7.20 4.07 -9.81
CA THR A 235 7.28 2.90 -8.91
C THR A 235 5.98 2.72 -8.12
N TRP A 236 5.32 3.82 -7.73
CA TRP A 236 4.04 3.79 -7.04
C TRP A 236 2.89 3.32 -7.95
N CYS A 237 2.84 3.78 -9.21
CA CYS A 237 1.88 3.29 -10.20
C CYS A 237 2.10 1.81 -10.54
N HIS A 238 3.35 1.37 -10.73
CA HIS A 238 3.66 -0.04 -10.97
C HIS A 238 3.29 -0.93 -9.77
N PHE A 239 3.58 -0.51 -8.54
CA PHE A 239 3.26 -1.31 -7.34
C PHE A 239 1.75 -1.39 -7.06
N GLY A 240 1.00 -0.33 -7.39
CA GLY A 240 -0.46 -0.32 -7.31
C GLY A 240 -1.15 -1.20 -8.36
N ILE A 241 -0.59 -1.29 -9.57
CA ILE A 241 -1.13 -2.11 -10.67
C ILE A 241 -0.81 -3.60 -10.47
N TYR A 242 0.40 -3.95 -10.00
CA TYR A 242 0.78 -5.36 -9.77
C TYR A 242 0.12 -6.02 -8.55
N ASN A 243 -0.32 -5.25 -7.55
CA ASN A 243 -1.07 -5.79 -6.40
C ASN A 243 -2.59 -5.85 -6.63
N MET A 244 -3.08 -5.32 -7.75
CA MET A 244 -4.45 -5.48 -8.23
C MET A 244 -4.50 -6.61 -9.26
N VAL A 245 -4.05 -7.81 -8.87
CA VAL A 245 -4.22 -9.03 -9.68
C VAL A 245 -5.73 -9.23 -9.92
N PRO A 246 -6.18 -9.40 -11.18
CA PRO A 246 -7.60 -9.48 -11.49
C PRO A 246 -8.17 -10.80 -10.98
N LEU A 247 -9.20 -10.70 -10.14
CA LEU A 247 -10.14 -11.79 -9.89
C LEU A 247 -11.00 -12.01 -11.15
N THR A 248 -10.43 -12.68 -12.15
CA THR A 248 -11.18 -13.36 -13.22
C THR A 248 -11.31 -14.86 -12.89
N PRO A 249 -12.37 -15.53 -13.37
CA PRO A 249 -13.08 -16.52 -12.58
C PRO A 249 -12.40 -17.89 -12.53
N PHE A 250 -12.44 -18.51 -11.35
CA PHE A 250 -12.03 -19.88 -11.01
C PHE A 250 -12.82 -21.00 -11.74
N ALA A 251 -13.36 -20.75 -12.94
CA ALA A 251 -14.18 -21.71 -13.67
C ALA A 251 -13.38 -22.80 -14.42
N TYR A 252 -12.04 -22.75 -14.44
CA TYR A 252 -11.24 -23.66 -15.29
C TYR A 252 -10.46 -24.76 -14.54
N LEU A 253 -10.51 -24.82 -13.20
CA LEU A 253 -9.80 -25.85 -12.42
C LEU A 253 -10.69 -27.00 -11.91
N GLY A 254 -11.98 -26.99 -12.22
CA GLY A 254 -12.92 -28.05 -11.80
C GLY A 254 -12.82 -29.38 -12.55
N LYS A 255 -11.96 -29.52 -13.57
CA LYS A 255 -11.88 -30.73 -14.42
C LYS A 255 -10.57 -31.53 -14.35
N GLN A 256 -9.64 -31.17 -13.46
CA GLN A 256 -8.31 -31.83 -13.44
C GLN A 256 -7.82 -32.25 -12.05
N MET A 257 -8.73 -32.52 -11.11
CA MET A 257 -8.39 -32.95 -9.74
C MET A 257 -9.15 -34.21 -9.30
N GLU A 258 -9.57 -35.07 -10.25
CA GLU A 258 -10.26 -36.34 -9.94
C GLU A 258 -9.32 -37.56 -9.95
N GLY A 259 -8.01 -37.34 -10.04
CA GLY A 259 -7.01 -38.40 -10.02
C GLY A 259 -5.93 -38.14 -8.98
N LYS A 260 -5.93 -38.92 -7.89
CA LYS A 260 -4.87 -39.09 -6.87
C LYS A 260 -4.96 -38.19 -5.64
N MET A 261 -5.93 -38.47 -4.77
CA MET A 261 -5.72 -38.26 -3.32
C MET A 261 -5.05 -39.51 -2.74
N GLN A 262 -3.71 -39.48 -2.67
CA GLN A 262 -2.98 -40.35 -1.74
C GLN A 262 -3.10 -39.75 -0.33
N LYS A 263 -3.50 -40.60 0.60
CA LYS A 263 -3.73 -40.33 2.02
C LYS A 263 -2.40 -39.98 2.72
N THR A 264 -2.01 -38.71 2.71
CA THR A 264 -0.92 -38.21 3.55
C THR A 264 -1.49 -37.86 4.93
N ARG A 265 -1.20 -38.73 5.90
CA ARG A 265 -1.56 -38.57 7.31
C ARG A 265 -0.69 -37.46 7.90
N LEU A 266 -1.27 -36.28 8.14
CA LEU A 266 -0.64 -35.23 8.94
C LEU A 266 -0.66 -35.61 10.44
N PRO A 267 0.32 -35.15 11.24
CA PRO A 267 0.44 -35.53 12.65
C PRO A 267 -0.69 -34.90 13.46
N SER A 268 -1.41 -35.73 14.21
CA SER A 268 -2.38 -35.33 15.21
C SER A 268 -1.69 -34.55 16.34
N THR A 269 -1.72 -33.23 16.28
CA THR A 269 -1.58 -32.39 17.48
C THR A 269 -2.97 -32.33 18.12
N SER A 270 -3.10 -32.91 19.31
CA SER A 270 -4.32 -32.85 20.11
C SER A 270 -4.58 -31.40 20.52
N ALA A 271 -5.41 -30.70 19.76
CA ALA A 271 -6.09 -29.51 20.23
C ALA A 271 -7.39 -29.95 20.89
N ASP A 272 -7.52 -29.64 22.17
CA ASP A 272 -8.73 -29.82 22.97
C ASP A 272 -9.98 -29.37 22.21
N ALA A 273 -10.98 -30.25 22.14
CA ALA A 273 -12.25 -30.04 21.45
C ALA A 273 -13.14 -28.95 22.09
N THR A 274 -12.66 -28.23 23.10
CA THR A 274 -13.39 -27.20 23.85
C THR A 274 -13.13 -25.76 23.38
N GLN A 275 -12.27 -25.55 22.37
CA GLN A 275 -11.90 -24.20 21.93
C GLN A 275 -12.96 -23.49 21.05
N TRP A 276 -13.88 -24.23 20.42
CA TRP A 276 -14.87 -23.68 19.49
C TRP A 276 -16.03 -22.91 20.16
N ASP A 277 -16.20 -23.02 21.48
CA ASP A 277 -17.33 -22.40 22.20
C ASP A 277 -17.06 -20.96 22.68
N LYS A 278 -15.86 -20.42 22.46
CA LYS A 278 -15.53 -19.06 22.89
C LYS A 278 -15.48 -18.11 21.70
N PRO A 279 -16.27 -17.03 21.68
CA PRO A 279 -16.20 -16.05 20.61
C PRO A 279 -14.78 -15.49 20.50
N ALA A 280 -14.32 -15.32 19.26
CA ALA A 280 -12.99 -14.82 18.97
C ALA A 280 -12.75 -13.48 19.68
N ARG A 281 -11.63 -13.39 20.40
CA ARG A 281 -11.28 -12.17 21.13
C ARG A 281 -11.00 -11.04 20.12
N PRO A 282 -11.59 -9.83 20.27
CA PRO A 282 -11.31 -8.72 19.38
C PRO A 282 -9.83 -8.38 19.35
N ALA A 283 -9.27 -8.18 18.16
CA ALA A 283 -7.90 -7.72 18.01
C ALA A 283 -7.77 -6.24 18.39
N ALA A 284 -6.54 -5.76 18.60
CA ALA A 284 -6.29 -4.33 18.92
C ALA A 284 -6.92 -3.37 17.89
N ILE A 285 -6.95 -3.77 16.61
CA ILE A 285 -7.61 -3.02 15.54
C ILE A 285 -9.13 -2.96 15.72
N ASP A 286 -9.76 -4.07 16.11
CA ASP A 286 -11.21 -4.11 16.35
C ASP A 286 -11.59 -3.15 17.47
N ILE A 287 -10.78 -3.09 18.53
CA ILE A 287 -10.97 -2.16 19.66
C ILE A 287 -10.87 -0.70 19.21
N GLU A 288 -9.91 -0.35 18.36
CA GLU A 288 -9.74 1.01 17.84
C GLU A 288 -10.88 1.42 16.89
N VAL A 289 -11.36 0.50 16.05
CA VAL A 289 -12.55 0.72 15.21
C VAL A 289 -13.78 0.99 16.09
N GLY A 290 -13.95 0.20 17.16
CA GLY A 290 -15.00 0.41 18.16
C GLY A 290 -14.94 1.78 18.83
N ARG A 291 -13.74 2.25 19.21
CA ARG A 291 -13.56 3.60 19.80
C ARG A 291 -14.00 4.73 18.87
N ARG A 292 -13.93 4.53 17.57
CA ARG A 292 -14.30 5.53 16.55
C ARG A 292 -15.76 5.41 16.10
N GLY A 293 -16.56 4.61 16.80
CA GLY A 293 -17.97 4.39 16.46
C GLY A 293 -18.18 3.42 15.29
N GLY A 294 -17.14 2.73 14.83
CA GLY A 294 -17.26 1.64 13.88
C GLY A 294 -17.63 0.33 14.56
N SER A 295 -18.18 -0.60 13.80
CA SER A 295 -18.45 -1.97 14.25
C SER A 295 -17.63 -2.95 13.39
N THR A 296 -17.11 -4.00 14.02
CA THR A 296 -16.45 -5.11 13.34
C THR A 296 -17.09 -6.42 13.76
N VAL A 297 -16.86 -7.45 12.95
CA VAL A 297 -17.29 -8.82 13.20
C VAL A 297 -16.87 -9.32 14.57
N ALA A 298 -15.63 -9.03 14.97
CA ALA A 298 -15.11 -9.47 16.25
C ALA A 298 -15.75 -8.69 17.40
N LEU A 299 -16.11 -7.42 17.20
CA LEU A 299 -16.88 -6.64 18.17
C LEU A 299 -18.34 -7.12 18.28
N ASP A 300 -19.01 -7.38 17.15
CA ASP A 300 -20.40 -7.84 17.09
C ASP A 300 -20.56 -9.28 17.57
N ALA A 301 -19.55 -10.12 17.36
CA ALA A 301 -19.50 -11.50 17.83
C ALA A 301 -18.98 -11.62 19.26
N THR A 302 -18.67 -10.52 19.96
CA THR A 302 -18.26 -10.62 21.36
C THR A 302 -19.34 -11.27 22.22
N ALA A 303 -18.91 -12.00 23.26
CA ALA A 303 -19.81 -12.60 24.25
C ALA A 303 -20.78 -11.56 24.85
N GLN A 304 -20.38 -10.29 24.94
CA GLN A 304 -21.19 -9.20 25.47
C GLN A 304 -22.31 -8.77 24.52
N ALA A 305 -22.03 -8.69 23.21
CA ALA A 305 -23.04 -8.41 22.19
C ALA A 305 -24.04 -9.56 22.05
N MET A 306 -23.56 -10.81 22.06
CA MET A 306 -24.41 -11.99 22.10
C MET A 306 -25.23 -12.07 23.40
N GLN A 307 -24.66 -11.70 24.55
CA GLN A 307 -25.41 -11.64 25.81
C GLN A 307 -26.45 -10.51 25.85
N ARG A 308 -26.21 -9.36 25.21
CA ARG A 308 -27.25 -8.32 25.06
C ARG A 308 -28.40 -8.83 24.20
N ALA A 309 -28.11 -9.46 23.07
CA ALA A 309 -29.12 -10.08 22.22
C ALA A 309 -29.90 -11.21 22.94
N LYS A 310 -29.27 -11.87 23.91
CA LYS A 310 -29.89 -12.90 24.75
C LYS A 310 -30.68 -12.33 25.94
N LYS A 311 -30.33 -11.13 26.43
CA LYS A 311 -31.00 -10.45 27.54
C LYS A 311 -32.32 -9.80 27.11
N ASP A 312 -32.37 -9.27 25.90
CA ASP A 312 -33.56 -8.65 25.32
C ASP A 312 -33.96 -9.39 24.03
N PRO A 313 -34.48 -10.63 24.13
CA PRO A 313 -35.05 -11.28 22.97
C PRO A 313 -36.24 -10.44 22.45
N PRO A 314 -36.47 -10.40 21.12
CA PRO A 314 -37.63 -9.74 20.55
C PRO A 314 -38.89 -10.27 21.24
N ALA A 315 -39.77 -9.38 21.74
CA ALA A 315 -40.90 -9.80 22.55
C ALA A 315 -41.90 -10.65 21.73
N ASN A 316 -41.90 -10.49 20.41
CA ASN A 316 -42.68 -11.27 19.47
C ASN A 316 -42.03 -11.31 18.07
N LEU A 317 -42.54 -12.20 17.21
CA LEU A 317 -42.06 -12.36 15.82
C LEU A 317 -42.21 -11.07 14.98
N THR A 318 -43.24 -10.28 15.24
CA THR A 318 -43.52 -9.03 14.50
C THR A 318 -42.42 -7.99 14.73
N GLU A 319 -42.01 -7.76 15.98
CA GLU A 319 -40.90 -6.87 16.31
C GLU A 319 -39.58 -7.32 15.68
N ARG A 320 -39.35 -8.64 15.60
CA ARG A 320 -38.16 -9.19 14.94
C ARG A 320 -38.16 -8.92 13.44
N ILE A 321 -39.31 -9.04 12.79
CA ILE A 321 -39.47 -8.72 11.36
C ILE A 321 -39.22 -7.23 11.11
N GLU A 322 -39.76 -6.35 11.95
CA GLU A 322 -39.54 -4.90 11.83
C GLU A 322 -38.07 -4.51 12.06
N GLN A 323 -37.41 -5.14 13.03
CA GLN A 323 -35.98 -4.94 13.28
C GLN A 323 -35.15 -5.36 12.06
N LEU A 324 -35.36 -6.58 11.54
CA LEU A 324 -34.65 -7.08 10.37
C LEU A 324 -34.92 -6.23 9.12
N THR A 325 -36.13 -5.68 9.00
CA THR A 325 -36.48 -4.77 7.90
C THR A 325 -35.69 -3.48 7.98
N ARG A 326 -35.54 -2.90 9.18
CA ARG A 326 -34.69 -1.70 9.40
C ARG A 326 -33.22 -1.98 9.13
N GLU A 327 -32.69 -3.09 9.65
CA GLU A 327 -31.30 -3.51 9.43
C GLU A 327 -31.02 -3.74 7.93
N ASN A 328 -31.90 -4.43 7.21
CA ASN A 328 -31.81 -4.61 5.77
C ASN A 328 -31.86 -3.27 5.01
N GLY A 329 -32.68 -2.31 5.47
CA GLY A 329 -32.69 -0.95 4.94
C GLY A 329 -31.32 -0.27 5.07
N GLY A 330 -30.71 -0.33 6.26
CA GLY A 330 -29.37 0.20 6.51
C GLY A 330 -28.29 -0.47 5.62
N LEU A 331 -28.34 -1.80 5.50
CA LEU A 331 -27.42 -2.55 4.65
C LEU A 331 -27.55 -2.17 3.17
N ARG A 332 -28.78 -1.93 2.67
CA ARG A 332 -29.00 -1.47 1.29
C ARG A 332 -28.39 -0.08 1.05
N LEU A 333 -28.52 0.85 2.00
CA LEU A 333 -27.88 2.16 1.92
C LEU A 333 -26.35 2.05 1.92
N GLN A 334 -25.79 1.20 2.79
CA GLN A 334 -24.35 0.97 2.85
C GLN A 334 -23.83 0.36 1.54
N LEU A 335 -24.58 -0.59 0.95
CA LEU A 335 -24.25 -1.21 -0.32
C LEU A 335 -24.26 -0.18 -1.47
N ALA A 336 -25.26 0.70 -1.51
CA ALA A 336 -25.34 1.80 -2.48
C ALA A 336 -24.17 2.78 -2.34
N TYR A 337 -23.78 3.11 -1.11
CA TYR A 337 -22.60 3.95 -0.84
C TYR A 337 -21.31 3.32 -1.38
N HIS A 338 -21.09 2.03 -1.11
CA HIS A 338 -19.90 1.33 -1.60
C HIS A 338 -19.89 1.18 -3.12
N GLN A 339 -21.04 0.96 -3.76
CA GLN A 339 -21.16 0.96 -5.22
C GLN A 339 -20.78 2.32 -5.83
N LYS A 340 -21.24 3.42 -5.22
CA LYS A 340 -20.89 4.77 -5.66
C LYS A 340 -19.39 5.04 -5.55
N ILE A 341 -18.75 4.63 -4.44
CA ILE A 341 -17.30 4.75 -4.28
C ILE A 341 -16.56 3.90 -5.31
N ARG A 342 -17.01 2.65 -5.52
CA ARG A 342 -16.37 1.77 -6.50
C ARG A 342 -16.39 2.38 -7.90
N ALA A 343 -17.50 2.99 -8.31
CA ALA A 343 -17.58 3.71 -9.58
C ALA A 343 -16.57 4.88 -9.66
N ALA A 344 -16.43 5.67 -8.60
CA ALA A 344 -15.46 6.76 -8.55
C ALA A 344 -14.00 6.26 -8.61
N ILE A 345 -13.69 5.13 -7.95
CA ILE A 345 -12.36 4.51 -8.01
C ILE A 345 -12.05 4.00 -9.42
N CYS A 346 -13.03 3.38 -10.11
CA CYS A 346 -12.85 2.96 -11.49
C CYS A 346 -12.56 4.15 -12.41
N GLN A 347 -13.30 5.26 -12.26
CA GLN A 347 -13.04 6.49 -13.03
C GLN A 347 -11.62 7.02 -12.79
N LEU A 348 -11.20 7.13 -11.52
CA LEU A 348 -9.85 7.61 -11.18
C LEU A 348 -8.76 6.73 -11.77
N ARG A 349 -8.96 5.40 -11.78
CA ARG A 349 -8.02 4.46 -12.41
C ARG A 349 -7.91 4.72 -13.91
N ASP A 350 -9.04 4.90 -14.58
CA ASP A 350 -9.08 5.11 -16.03
C ASP A 350 -8.44 6.47 -16.41
N ASP A 351 -8.68 7.52 -15.61
CA ASP A 351 -8.03 8.84 -15.77
C ASP A 351 -6.51 8.75 -15.56
N ALA A 352 -6.07 7.99 -14.54
CA ALA A 352 -4.64 7.78 -14.27
C ALA A 352 -3.97 6.99 -15.40
N GLN A 353 -4.63 5.96 -15.93
CA GLN A 353 -4.12 5.19 -17.07
C GLN A 353 -3.97 6.09 -18.30
N PHE A 354 -4.98 6.91 -18.60
CA PHE A 354 -4.92 7.88 -19.68
C PHE A 354 -3.74 8.86 -19.54
N ALA A 355 -3.48 9.36 -18.33
CA ALA A 355 -2.36 10.25 -18.06
C ALA A 355 -1.00 9.55 -18.28
N VAL A 356 -0.87 8.31 -17.80
CA VAL A 356 0.34 7.48 -18.01
C VAL A 356 0.59 7.24 -19.49
N ASP A 357 -0.44 6.85 -20.24
CA ASP A 357 -0.32 6.59 -21.68
C ASP A 357 0.08 7.87 -22.44
N LYS A 358 -0.51 9.01 -22.08
CA LYS A 358 -0.19 10.31 -22.68
C LYS A 358 1.26 10.72 -22.40
N MET A 359 1.74 10.53 -21.17
CA MET A 359 3.13 10.80 -20.81
C MET A 359 4.10 9.85 -21.52
N GLY A 360 3.75 8.57 -21.62
CA GLY A 360 4.53 7.58 -22.35
C GLY A 360 4.71 7.95 -23.82
N ASN A 361 3.63 8.34 -24.49
CA ASN A 361 3.67 8.77 -25.89
C ASN A 361 4.48 10.07 -26.09
N ALA A 362 4.40 11.01 -25.16
CA ALA A 362 5.20 12.23 -25.21
C ALA A 362 6.70 11.92 -25.04
N LEU A 363 7.05 10.98 -24.14
CA LEU A 363 8.43 10.57 -23.92
C LEU A 363 9.02 9.89 -25.17
N VAL A 364 8.27 8.98 -25.81
CA VAL A 364 8.68 8.34 -27.07
C VAL A 364 8.92 9.36 -28.18
N THR A 365 8.08 10.39 -28.27
CA THR A 365 8.23 11.47 -29.25
C THR A 365 9.49 12.28 -28.97
N PHE A 366 9.71 12.65 -27.70
CA PHE A 366 10.89 13.39 -27.27
C PHE A 366 12.19 12.62 -27.56
N THR A 367 12.25 11.32 -27.25
CA THR A 367 13.43 10.50 -27.55
C THR A 367 13.70 10.40 -29.04
N ALA A 368 12.65 10.32 -29.88
CA ALA A 368 12.83 10.29 -31.32
C ALA A 368 13.35 11.63 -31.87
N GLU A 369 12.95 12.76 -31.29
CA GLU A 369 13.49 14.08 -31.63
C GLU A 369 14.95 14.24 -31.16
N GLU A 370 15.29 13.72 -29.98
CA GLU A 370 16.66 13.70 -29.45
C GLU A 370 17.59 12.88 -30.35
N ASP A 371 17.18 11.67 -30.74
CA ASP A 371 17.92 10.79 -31.64
C ASP A 371 18.13 11.46 -33.02
N LYS A 372 17.10 12.11 -33.55
CA LYS A 372 17.19 12.85 -34.82
C LYS A 372 18.14 14.04 -34.72
N ALA A 373 18.09 14.80 -33.63
CA ALA A 373 18.98 15.93 -33.40
C ALA A 373 20.45 15.48 -33.28
N ALA A 374 20.69 14.32 -32.65
CA ALA A 374 22.02 13.71 -32.57
C ALA A 374 22.54 13.29 -33.96
N GLU A 375 21.68 12.69 -34.79
CA GLU A 375 22.02 12.30 -36.17
C GLU A 375 22.34 13.53 -37.04
N ASP A 376 21.53 14.59 -36.94
CA ASP A 376 21.74 15.84 -37.68
C ASP A 376 23.05 16.53 -37.26
N LEU A 377 23.40 16.51 -35.97
CA LEU A 377 24.67 17.02 -35.46
C LEU A 377 25.86 16.21 -35.98
N GLN A 378 25.75 14.87 -36.00
CA GLN A 378 26.80 14.01 -36.54
C GLN A 378 27.04 14.29 -38.03
N LYS A 379 25.98 14.42 -38.83
CA LYS A 379 26.09 14.80 -40.25
C LYS A 379 26.74 16.17 -40.44
N ALA A 380 26.41 17.14 -39.60
CA ALA A 380 27.02 18.47 -39.67
C ALA A 380 28.54 18.45 -39.39
N LEU A 381 28.97 17.60 -38.45
CA LEU A 381 30.40 17.41 -38.13
C LEU A 381 31.17 16.72 -39.26
N GLU A 382 30.56 15.77 -39.97
CA GLU A 382 31.19 15.08 -41.12
C GLU A 382 31.37 15.99 -42.35
N VAL A 383 30.51 17.00 -42.51
CA VAL A 383 30.56 17.95 -43.64
C VAL A 383 31.54 19.11 -43.38
N ALA A 384 31.96 19.34 -42.12
CA ALA A 384 32.88 20.41 -41.78
C ALA A 384 34.27 20.15 -42.40
N PRO A 385 34.84 21.07 -43.19
CA PRO A 385 36.13 20.87 -43.83
C PRO A 385 37.23 20.72 -42.78
N HIS A 386 38.04 19.66 -42.91
CA HIS A 386 39.25 19.46 -42.12
C HIS A 386 40.27 20.54 -42.48
N THR A 387 40.21 21.67 -41.76
CA THR A 387 41.17 22.78 -41.87
C THR A 387 42.41 22.53 -41.03
#